data_AF-A0A199XRF5-F1
#
_entry.id   AF-A0A199XRF5-F1
#
_cell.length_a   1.000
_cell.length_b   1.000
_cell.length_c   1.000
_cell.angle_alpha   90.00
_cell.angle_beta   90.00
_cell.angle_gamma   90.00
#
_symmetry.space_group_name_H-M   'P 1'
#
loop_
_entity.id
_entity.type
_entity.pdbx_description
1 polymer ?
#
loop_
_entity_poly.entity_id
_entity_poly.type
_entity_poly.pdbx_seq_one_letter_code
_entity_poly.pdbx_strand_id
1 'polypeptide(L)'
;MFYYDITMKKDLFSTFIGFGLCLFFSLLCHGQSQNEKTQDDLLKERLSIQYKAKVLNFNLKEFDALFFEFFTKKEDPNIVLSREEFYTYTVQIALFSDRLKALYPDQKAIAEENKRKWMSERYEDYLQSKPNKK
;
A
#
# COMPACT_ATOMS: atom_id res chain seq x y z
N MET A 1 10.55 61.74 -30.50
CA MET A 1 9.22 61.19 -30.82
C MET A 1 9.35 59.66 -30.90
N PHE A 2 8.89 59.01 -29.83
CA PHE A 2 8.56 57.59 -29.60
C PHE A 2 9.06 56.52 -30.59
N TYR A 3 10.07 55.73 -30.20
CA TYR A 3 10.29 54.36 -30.72
C TYR A 3 11.05 53.47 -29.72
N TYR A 4 10.69 53.52 -28.43
CA TYR A 4 11.30 52.67 -27.39
C TYR A 4 10.33 51.69 -26.73
N ASP A 5 9.18 51.41 -27.35
CA ASP A 5 8.09 50.74 -26.63
C ASP A 5 7.34 49.68 -27.45
N ILE A 6 8.03 48.92 -28.30
CA ILE A 6 7.42 47.71 -28.89
C ILE A 6 8.43 46.57 -28.90
N THR A 7 8.07 45.52 -28.16
CA THR A 7 8.50 44.12 -28.30
C THR A 7 9.77 43.61 -27.61
N MET A 8 10.17 44.19 -26.46
CA MET A 8 10.74 43.40 -25.34
C MET A 8 9.68 42.47 -24.70
N LYS A 9 8.95 41.69 -25.52
CA LYS A 9 7.94 40.72 -25.08
C LYS A 9 8.02 39.37 -25.79
N LYS A 10 8.90 39.23 -26.80
CA LYS A 10 9.03 37.98 -27.56
C LYS A 10 10.03 37.00 -26.96
N ASP A 11 11.02 37.50 -26.22
CA ASP A 11 12.07 36.63 -25.63
C ASP A 11 11.70 36.06 -24.25
N LEU A 12 10.66 36.60 -23.59
CA LEU A 12 10.24 36.11 -22.27
C LEU A 12 9.30 34.89 -22.34
N PHE A 13 8.74 34.58 -23.52
CA PHE A 13 7.81 33.45 -23.68
C PHE A 13 8.47 32.19 -24.26
N SER A 14 9.69 32.31 -24.79
CA SER A 14 10.38 31.19 -25.44
C SER A 14 11.12 30.27 -24.45
N THR A 15 11.53 30.79 -23.29
CA THR A 15 12.25 30.05 -22.24
C THR A 15 11.36 29.32 -21.23
N PHE A 16 10.04 29.22 -21.47
CA PHE A 16 9.13 28.44 -20.61
C PHE A 16 8.75 27.07 -21.17
N ILE A 17 9.01 26.82 -22.46
CA ILE A 17 8.59 25.56 -23.12
C ILE A 17 9.67 24.46 -23.03
N GLY A 18 10.94 24.85 -22.86
CA GLY A 18 12.06 23.90 -22.78
C GLY A 18 12.25 23.20 -21.42
N PHE A 19 11.71 23.77 -20.33
CA PHE A 19 11.92 23.23 -18.98
C PHE A 19 10.79 22.29 -18.49
N GLY A 20 9.64 22.29 -19.18
CA GLY A 20 8.51 21.41 -18.86
C GLY A 20 8.67 19.97 -19.38
N LEU A 21 9.50 19.74 -20.39
CA LEU A 21 9.59 18.42 -21.04
C LEU A 21 10.55 17.44 -20.34
N CYS A 22 11.46 17.91 -19.49
CA CYS A 22 12.37 17.05 -18.73
C CYS A 22 11.75 16.48 -17.44
N LEU A 23 10.64 17.05 -16.94
CA LEU A 23 10.00 16.58 -15.70
C LEU A 23 8.94 15.49 -15.92
N PHE A 24 8.57 15.19 -17.16
CA PHE A 24 7.58 14.13 -17.45
C PHE A 24 8.19 12.73 -17.63
N PHE A 25 9.50 12.61 -17.91
CA PHE A 25 10.11 11.30 -18.18
C PHE A 25 10.54 10.53 -16.92
N SER A 26 10.60 11.17 -15.75
CA SER A 26 11.01 10.51 -14.51
C SER A 26 9.90 9.68 -13.84
N LEU A 27 8.65 9.75 -14.31
CA LEU A 27 7.50 9.07 -13.69
C LEU A 27 7.09 7.74 -14.32
N LEU A 28 7.75 7.31 -15.41
CA LEU A 28 7.41 6.06 -16.11
C LEU A 28 8.36 4.89 -15.86
N CYS A 29 9.42 5.06 -15.06
CA CYS A 29 10.23 3.94 -14.59
C CYS A 29 9.67 3.36 -13.28
N HIS A 30 8.42 2.90 -13.28
CA HIS A 30 8.10 1.74 -12.45
C HIS A 30 8.66 0.54 -13.19
N GLY A 31 9.94 0.23 -12.93
CA GLY A 31 10.46 -1.09 -13.28
C GLY A 31 9.62 -2.12 -12.56
N GLN A 32 8.63 -2.70 -13.24
CA GLN A 32 8.08 -3.98 -12.81
C GLN A 32 9.21 -4.98 -13.01
N SER A 33 10.01 -5.19 -11.96
CA SER A 33 10.67 -6.47 -11.81
C SER A 33 9.56 -7.50 -11.92
N GLN A 34 9.54 -8.28 -13.00
CA GLN A 34 8.85 -9.57 -12.98
C GLN A 34 9.62 -10.42 -11.98
N ASN A 35 9.38 -10.15 -10.69
CA ASN A 35 9.93 -10.93 -9.61
C ASN A 35 9.13 -12.23 -9.66
N GLU A 36 9.85 -13.34 -9.80
CA GLU A 36 9.27 -14.67 -9.66
C GLU A 36 8.40 -14.68 -8.40
N LYS A 37 7.14 -15.16 -8.48
CA LYS A 37 6.23 -15.14 -7.34
C LYS A 37 6.92 -15.80 -6.16
N THR A 38 7.12 -15.06 -5.07
CA THR A 38 7.79 -15.60 -3.90
C THR A 38 6.89 -16.64 -3.24
N GLN A 39 7.47 -17.51 -2.40
CA GLN A 39 6.70 -18.44 -1.59
C GLN A 39 5.64 -17.69 -0.74
N ASP A 40 5.97 -16.48 -0.30
CA ASP A 40 5.09 -15.64 0.51
C ASP A 40 3.93 -15.05 -0.32
N ASP A 41 4.19 -14.70 -1.59
CA ASP A 41 3.13 -14.26 -2.51
C ASP A 41 2.13 -15.39 -2.78
N LEU A 42 2.61 -16.61 -3.01
CA LEU A 42 1.77 -17.80 -3.19
C LEU A 42 0.95 -18.12 -1.93
N LEU A 43 1.56 -17.97 -0.74
CA LEU A 43 0.86 -18.15 0.53
C LEU A 43 -0.23 -17.10 0.74
N LYS A 44 0.07 -15.82 0.51
CA LYS A 44 -0.90 -14.72 0.60
C LYS A 44 -2.06 -14.90 -0.37
N GLU A 45 -1.79 -15.36 -1.60
CA GLU A 45 -2.82 -15.66 -2.60
C GLU A 45 -3.75 -16.78 -2.14
N ARG A 46 -3.19 -17.89 -1.64
CA ARG A 46 -3.98 -19.01 -1.07
C ARG A 46 -4.86 -18.52 0.07
N LEU A 47 -4.28 -17.81 1.04
CA LEU A 47 -5.00 -17.27 2.19
C LEU A 47 -6.09 -16.29 1.75
N SER A 48 -5.83 -15.48 0.71
CA SER A 48 -6.81 -14.54 0.17
C SER A 48 -8.04 -15.28 -0.35
N ILE A 49 -7.84 -16.37 -1.10
CA ILE A 49 -8.95 -17.20 -1.61
C ILE A 49 -9.71 -17.85 -0.44
N GLN A 50 -8.98 -18.42 0.52
CA GLN A 50 -9.55 -19.14 1.67
C GLN A 50 -10.42 -18.24 2.56
N TYR A 51 -9.96 -17.02 2.88
CA TYR A 51 -10.61 -16.17 3.87
C TYR A 51 -11.53 -15.10 3.27
N LYS A 52 -11.53 -14.86 1.95
CA LYS A 52 -12.35 -13.82 1.32
C LYS A 52 -13.82 -13.89 1.69
N ALA A 53 -14.45 -15.06 1.58
CA ALA A 53 -15.87 -15.21 1.90
C ALA A 53 -16.16 -14.90 3.38
N LYS A 54 -15.30 -15.36 4.29
CA LYS A 54 -15.43 -15.11 5.73
C LYS A 54 -15.31 -13.61 6.04
N VAL A 55 -14.24 -12.98 5.55
CA VAL A 55 -13.92 -11.57 5.85
C VAL A 55 -14.96 -10.62 5.25
N LEU A 56 -15.45 -10.90 4.04
CA LEU A 56 -16.50 -10.07 3.43
C LEU A 56 -17.80 -10.10 4.23
N ASN A 57 -18.00 -11.09 5.11
CA ASN A 57 -19.14 -11.17 6.02
C ASN A 57 -18.89 -10.54 7.40
N PHE A 58 -17.65 -10.19 7.76
CA PHE A 58 -17.34 -9.55 9.05
C PHE A 58 -18.10 -8.25 9.29
N ASN A 59 -18.72 -8.12 10.45
CA ASN A 59 -19.10 -6.81 10.95
C ASN A 59 -17.88 -6.04 11.50
N LEU A 60 -18.08 -4.75 11.83
CA LEU A 60 -16.99 -3.91 12.34
C LEU A 60 -16.39 -4.45 13.65
N LYS A 61 -17.20 -5.03 14.55
CA LYS A 61 -16.73 -5.59 15.82
C LYS A 61 -15.83 -6.82 15.61
N GLU A 62 -16.17 -7.68 14.65
CA GLU A 62 -15.34 -8.84 14.30
C GLU A 62 -14.01 -8.41 13.68
N PHE A 63 -14.05 -7.39 12.83
CA PHE A 63 -12.83 -6.79 12.29
C PHE A 63 -11.97 -6.15 13.38
N ASP A 64 -12.56 -5.35 14.27
CA ASP A 64 -11.86 -4.71 15.38
C ASP A 64 -11.22 -5.76 16.29
N ALA A 65 -11.92 -6.85 16.59
CA ALA A 65 -11.38 -7.96 17.37
C ALA A 65 -10.16 -8.61 16.68
N LEU A 66 -10.26 -8.91 15.38
CA LEU A 66 -9.15 -9.43 14.58
C LEU A 66 -7.95 -8.47 14.58
N PHE A 67 -8.20 -7.19 14.39
CA PHE A 67 -7.18 -6.14 14.38
C PHE A 67 -6.49 -6.06 15.74
N PHE A 68 -7.24 -5.90 16.84
CA PHE A 68 -6.68 -5.82 18.18
C PHE A 68 -5.93 -7.10 18.57
N GLU A 69 -6.44 -8.29 18.22
CA GLU A 69 -5.76 -9.54 18.49
C GLU A 69 -4.39 -9.59 17.78
N PHE A 70 -4.35 -9.24 16.49
CA PHE A 70 -3.11 -9.19 15.73
C PHE A 70 -2.11 -8.22 16.35
N PHE A 71 -2.53 -6.99 16.65
CA PHE A 71 -1.64 -5.97 17.22
C PHE A 71 -1.14 -6.38 18.61
N THR A 72 -2.01 -6.92 19.46
CA THR A 72 -1.63 -7.42 20.79
C THR A 72 -0.56 -8.52 20.68
N LYS A 73 -0.76 -9.51 19.79
CA LYS A 73 0.23 -10.57 19.54
C LYS A 73 1.51 -10.06 18.87
N LYS A 74 1.39 -9.05 18.00
CA LYS A 74 2.53 -8.42 17.32
C LYS A 74 3.39 -7.63 18.30
N GLU A 75 2.81 -6.98 19.29
CA GLU A 75 3.52 -6.17 20.29
C GLU A 75 4.07 -7.00 21.46
N ASP A 76 3.46 -8.14 21.78
CA ASP A 76 3.95 -9.00 22.87
C ASP A 76 5.36 -9.56 22.57
N PRO A 77 6.38 -9.25 23.39
CA PRO A 77 7.76 -9.73 23.18
C PRO A 77 7.91 -11.26 23.38
N ASN A 78 6.96 -11.90 24.06
CA ASN A 78 6.99 -13.33 24.33
C ASN A 78 6.39 -14.14 23.18
N ILE A 79 5.53 -13.53 22.36
CA ILE A 79 4.83 -14.18 21.25
C ILE A 79 5.55 -13.89 19.93
N VAL A 80 5.83 -14.96 19.17
CA VAL A 80 6.26 -14.86 17.77
C VAL A 80 5.24 -15.64 16.95
N LEU A 81 4.50 -14.93 16.11
CA LEU A 81 3.58 -15.55 15.16
C LEU A 81 4.39 -16.36 14.16
N SER A 82 3.89 -17.53 13.79
CA SER A 82 4.42 -18.23 12.61
C SER A 82 4.15 -17.43 11.34
N ARG A 83 4.89 -17.74 10.27
CA ARG A 83 4.70 -17.11 8.96
C ARG A 83 3.26 -17.20 8.48
N GLU A 84 2.63 -18.37 8.64
CA GLU A 84 1.24 -18.59 8.22
C GLU A 84 0.25 -17.80 9.06
N GLU A 85 0.43 -17.73 10.39
CA GLU A 85 -0.43 -16.90 11.26
C GLU A 85 -0.29 -15.42 10.93
N PHE A 86 0.94 -14.92 10.77
CA PHE A 86 1.20 -13.53 10.41
C PHE A 86 0.51 -13.16 9.09
N TYR A 87 0.66 -13.98 8.05
CA TYR A 87 0.00 -13.72 6.78
C TYR A 87 -1.52 -13.93 6.85
N THR A 88 -2.00 -14.84 7.70
CA THR A 88 -3.44 -15.02 7.92
C THR A 88 -4.08 -13.76 8.50
N TYR A 89 -3.43 -13.07 9.44
CA TYR A 89 -3.92 -11.80 9.97
C TYR A 89 -3.85 -10.69 8.92
N THR A 90 -2.68 -10.45 8.33
CA THR A 90 -2.47 -9.33 7.39
C THR A 90 -3.36 -9.45 6.15
N VAL A 91 -3.55 -10.66 5.62
CA VAL A 91 -4.47 -10.91 4.49
C VAL A 91 -5.92 -10.68 4.89
N GLN A 92 -6.36 -11.14 6.06
CA GLN A 92 -7.73 -10.89 6.51
C GLN A 92 -7.99 -9.39 6.72
N ILE A 93 -7.03 -8.65 7.28
CA ILE A 93 -7.13 -7.19 7.43
C ILE A 93 -7.18 -6.51 6.05
N ALA A 94 -6.34 -6.95 5.10
CA ALA A 94 -6.32 -6.44 3.73
C ALA A 94 -7.66 -6.68 3.02
N LEU A 95 -8.21 -7.89 3.11
CA LEU A 95 -9.48 -8.27 2.49
C LEU A 95 -10.65 -7.44 3.01
N PHE A 96 -10.64 -7.04 4.27
CA PHE A 96 -11.70 -6.19 4.83
C PHE A 96 -11.77 -4.82 4.15
N SER A 97 -10.66 -4.34 3.58
CA SER A 97 -10.65 -3.10 2.80
C SER A 97 -11.56 -3.17 1.55
N ASP A 98 -11.77 -4.36 0.96
CA ASP A 98 -12.72 -4.51 -0.13
C ASP A 98 -14.16 -4.27 0.33
N ARG A 99 -14.49 -4.65 1.57
CA ARG A 99 -15.79 -4.36 2.18
C ARG A 99 -15.92 -2.85 2.47
N LEU A 100 -14.88 -2.22 3.01
CA LEU A 100 -14.89 -0.76 3.24
C LEU A 100 -15.08 0.03 1.95
N LYS A 101 -14.46 -0.40 0.85
CA LYS A 101 -14.66 0.20 -0.48
C LYS A 101 -16.12 0.14 -0.95
N ALA A 102 -16.81 -0.97 -0.67
CA ALA A 102 -18.22 -1.13 -1.03
C ALA A 102 -19.16 -0.28 -0.16
N LEU A 103 -18.82 -0.12 1.13
CA LEU A 103 -19.62 0.66 2.08
C LEU A 103 -19.39 2.17 1.97
N TYR A 104 -18.17 2.58 1.62
CA TYR A 104 -17.74 3.98 1.56
C TYR A 104 -17.03 4.26 0.22
N PRO A 105 -17.79 4.43 -0.88
CA PRO A 105 -17.22 4.67 -2.21
C PRO A 105 -16.28 5.88 -2.27
N ASP A 106 -16.58 6.93 -1.50
CA ASP A 106 -15.77 8.14 -1.40
C ASP A 106 -14.40 7.90 -0.75
N GLN A 107 -14.26 6.81 0.01
CA GLN A 107 -13.01 6.37 0.64
C GLN A 107 -12.32 5.23 -0.12
N LYS A 108 -12.73 4.96 -1.37
CA LYS A 108 -12.18 3.88 -2.19
C LYS A 108 -10.66 3.92 -2.29
N ALA A 109 -10.08 5.11 -2.54
CA ALA A 109 -8.64 5.27 -2.67
C ALA A 109 -7.90 4.88 -1.38
N ILE A 110 -8.43 5.31 -0.22
CA ILE A 110 -7.88 4.99 1.10
C ILE A 110 -7.99 3.48 1.38
N ALA A 111 -9.11 2.86 1.02
CA ALA A 111 -9.29 1.41 1.17
C ALA A 111 -8.31 0.62 0.28
N GLU A 112 -8.10 1.03 -0.97
CA GLU A 112 -7.15 0.37 -1.88
C GLU A 112 -5.70 0.55 -1.42
N GLU A 113 -5.35 1.74 -0.90
CA GLU A 113 -4.04 1.99 -0.30
C GLU A 113 -3.82 1.13 0.95
N ASN A 114 -4.78 1.09 1.88
CA ASN A 114 -4.70 0.25 3.08
C ASN A 114 -4.54 -1.22 2.72
N LYS A 115 -5.32 -1.72 1.76
CA LYS A 115 -5.17 -3.09 1.26
C LYS A 115 -3.76 -3.35 0.74
N ARG A 116 -3.24 -2.46 -0.10
CA ARG A 116 -1.88 -2.56 -0.65
C ARG A 116 -0.83 -2.58 0.46
N LYS A 117 -0.96 -1.69 1.45
CA LYS A 117 -0.06 -1.63 2.61
C LYS A 117 -0.04 -2.96 3.35
N TRP A 118 -1.20 -3.49 3.71
CA TRP A 118 -1.29 -4.77 4.42
C TRP A 118 -0.75 -5.96 3.60
N MET A 119 -1.00 -5.98 2.29
CA MET A 119 -0.44 -7.01 1.42
C MET A 119 1.07 -6.87 1.21
N SER A 120 1.64 -5.67 1.39
CA SER A 120 3.09 -5.42 1.30
C SER A 120 3.86 -5.79 2.56
N GLU A 121 3.19 -6.01 3.70
CA GLU A 121 3.84 -6.45 4.93
C GLU A 121 4.61 -7.75 4.71
N ARG A 122 5.82 -7.84 5.25
CA ARG A 122 6.70 -9.00 5.13
C ARG A 122 6.94 -9.63 6.48
N TYR A 123 6.96 -10.96 6.49
CA TYR A 123 7.24 -11.71 7.70
C TYR A 123 8.67 -11.47 8.21
N GLU A 124 9.65 -11.27 7.33
CA GLU A 124 11.02 -10.94 7.74
C GLU A 124 11.09 -9.61 8.49
N ASP A 125 10.41 -8.58 8.00
CA ASP A 125 10.36 -7.26 8.64
C ASP A 125 9.68 -7.36 10.02
N TYR A 126 8.64 -8.19 10.14
CA TYR A 126 8.01 -8.52 11.41
C TYR A 126 9.01 -9.16 12.39
N LEU A 127 9.78 -10.16 11.95
CA LEU A 127 10.78 -10.81 12.80
C LEU A 127 11.87 -9.82 13.25
N GLN A 128 12.31 -8.93 12.36
CA GLN A 128 13.29 -7.89 12.68
C GLN A 128 12.75 -6.83 13.65
N SER A 129 11.43 -6.60 13.64
CA SER A 129 10.77 -5.68 14.56
C SER A 129 10.66 -6.22 15.99
N LYS A 130 10.81 -7.54 16.20
CA LYS A 130 10.78 -8.13 17.54
C LYS A 130 12.06 -7.75 18.30
N PRO A 131 11.95 -7.35 19.57
CA PRO A 131 13.13 -7.10 20.39
C PRO A 131 13.98 -8.36 20.41
N ASN A 132 15.23 -8.22 19.98
CA ASN A 132 16.17 -9.32 19.81
C ASN A 132 16.25 -10.08 21.15
N LYS A 133 15.73 -11.31 21.21
CA LYS A 133 15.90 -12.20 22.35
C LYS A 133 17.38 -12.59 22.38
N LYS A 134 18.21 -11.74 23.01
CA LYS A 134 19.57 -12.10 23.40
C LYS A 134 19.52 -13.17 24.47
#